data_AF-A0A9X3F151-F1
#
_entry.id   AF-A0A9X3F151-F1
#
_cell.length_a   1.000
_cell.length_b   1.000
_cell.length_c   1.000
_cell.angle_alpha   90.00
_cell.angle_beta   90.00
_cell.angle_gamma   90.00
#
_symmetry.space_group_name_H-M   'P 1'
#
loop_
_entity.id
_entity.type
_entity.pdbx_description
1 polymer ?
#
loop_
_entity_poly.entity_id
_entity_poly.type
_entity_poly.pdbx_seq_one_letter_code
_entity_poly.pdbx_strand_id
1 'polypeptide(L)'
;MATAVLLERGYFLAAPYPSAAREIAAGFDAAVALDAAEADAVAPDDTPSTARRIPALGDALIAASSARFADAARMLAAFAIAEPHAREAGWALRRSYQFWRALGRDDEARGVLAAYESTQARREPRAAALFFWQRGAELADDSQRAEHARRYLAEHAAHGPRDLRIIAESELAAVLWRRSCASARYGLCVDVAVVRRDKIRCGPAKVELIVPRARNRELLGAALDHAAAALRAGERLDLGEVAPWRRGALRSALGQAATMVADEAIERLIALEFPADLGFFVEEWKHVSGVARWEAEYREQVRRRERSERLFRRYWRQYGARLELAQEHTLAVAGHSSGPAIMAVSLHFAVALAKVQDDRRYKVDVPAKLAGDSPFVYCDGDLEQPLFEEVLALLSGCARMAGASGHFTPEIGACFDGLGIYDPDLDDPPLAEFHGPLG
;
A
#
# COMPACT_ATOMS: atom_id res chain seq x y z
N MET A 1 9.59 -18.59 -17.68
CA MET A 1 10.36 -19.64 -16.99
C MET A 1 11.81 -19.20 -16.85
N ALA A 2 12.22 -18.79 -15.65
CA ALA A 2 13.61 -18.39 -15.41
C ALA A 2 14.49 -19.62 -15.18
N THR A 3 15.51 -19.77 -16.01
CA THR A 3 16.47 -20.88 -15.92
C THR A 3 17.53 -20.51 -14.88
N ALA A 4 17.50 -21.15 -13.70
CA ALA A 4 18.65 -21.13 -12.80
C ALA A 4 19.77 -21.94 -13.45
N VAL A 5 20.88 -21.29 -13.78
CA VAL A 5 22.06 -21.97 -14.31
C VAL A 5 23.12 -21.96 -13.22
N LEU A 6 23.49 -23.14 -12.73
CA LEU A 6 24.65 -23.29 -11.86
C LEU A 6 25.87 -23.21 -12.78
N LEU A 7 26.71 -22.16 -12.68
CA LEU A 7 27.93 -22.08 -13.50
C LEU A 7 28.92 -23.15 -13.03
N GLU A 8 29.74 -23.66 -13.95
CA GLU A 8 30.72 -24.76 -13.75
C GLU A 8 31.73 -24.55 -12.60
N ARG A 9 31.78 -23.36 -12.00
CA ARG A 9 32.68 -23.02 -10.88
C ARG A 9 31.96 -22.64 -9.57
N GLY A 10 30.67 -22.95 -9.44
CA GLY A 10 29.91 -22.66 -8.22
C GLY A 10 29.46 -21.20 -8.07
N TYR A 11 29.47 -20.43 -9.16
CA TYR A 11 28.88 -19.10 -9.22
C TYR A 11 27.39 -19.21 -9.57
N PHE A 12 26.56 -18.40 -8.89
CA PHE A 12 25.11 -18.39 -9.06
C PHE A 12 24.69 -17.47 -10.21
N LEU A 13 23.85 -17.94 -11.15
CA LEU A 13 23.25 -17.06 -12.17
C LEU A 13 22.03 -16.26 -11.68
N ALA A 14 21.90 -15.10 -12.33
CA ALA A 14 20.93 -14.04 -12.18
C ALA A 14 19.48 -14.51 -12.00
N ALA A 15 18.77 -13.81 -11.12
CA ALA A 15 17.33 -13.93 -11.01
C ALA A 15 16.65 -13.31 -12.24
N PRO A 16 15.42 -13.73 -12.57
CA PRO A 16 14.55 -12.90 -13.37
C PRO A 16 14.26 -11.65 -12.55
N TYR A 17 14.95 -10.55 -12.82
CA TYR A 17 14.62 -9.27 -12.23
C TYR A 17 13.58 -8.63 -13.14
N PRO A 18 12.33 -8.48 -12.65
CA PRO A 18 11.26 -7.95 -13.48
C PRO A 18 11.47 -6.47 -13.79
N SER A 19 10.84 -5.99 -14.86
CA SER A 19 10.75 -4.57 -15.21
C SER A 19 9.58 -3.84 -14.53
N ALA A 20 9.21 -4.25 -13.32
CA ALA A 20 7.97 -3.81 -12.69
C ALA A 20 8.04 -2.31 -12.31
N ALA A 21 9.21 -1.81 -11.92
CA ALA A 21 9.41 -0.43 -11.52
C ALA A 21 8.96 0.60 -12.58
N ARG A 22 9.24 0.34 -13.88
CA ARG A 22 8.85 1.23 -14.98
C ARG A 22 7.33 1.30 -15.16
N GLU A 23 6.66 0.14 -15.08
CA GLU A 23 5.21 0.06 -15.23
C GLU A 23 4.49 0.71 -14.04
N ILE A 24 4.99 0.47 -12.82
CA ILE A 24 4.49 1.07 -11.59
C ILE A 24 4.63 2.61 -11.64
N ALA A 25 5.79 3.13 -12.06
CA ALA A 25 6.02 4.56 -12.20
C ALA A 25 5.07 5.22 -13.21
N ALA A 26 4.84 4.57 -14.37
CA ALA A 26 3.88 5.06 -15.36
C ALA A 26 2.44 5.08 -14.82
N GLY A 27 2.07 4.07 -14.02
CA GLY A 27 0.77 4.04 -13.34
C GLY A 27 0.55 5.20 -12.38
N PHE A 28 1.61 5.65 -11.69
CA PHE A 28 1.52 6.80 -10.79
C PHE A 28 1.32 8.12 -11.54
N ASP A 29 2.12 8.39 -12.58
CA ASP A 29 2.01 9.64 -13.33
C ASP A 29 0.58 9.77 -13.93
N ALA A 30 0.01 8.66 -14.38
CA ALA A 30 -1.39 8.58 -14.82
C ALA A 30 -2.39 8.84 -13.68
N ALA A 31 -2.15 8.31 -12.48
CA ALA A 31 -3.00 8.55 -11.31
C ALA A 31 -3.03 10.02 -10.89
N VAL A 32 -1.86 10.68 -10.84
CA VAL A 32 -1.76 12.12 -10.48
C VAL A 32 -2.46 12.99 -11.51
N ALA A 33 -2.25 12.72 -12.81
CA ALA A 33 -2.92 13.46 -13.87
C ALA A 33 -4.45 13.32 -13.81
N LEU A 34 -4.94 12.12 -13.46
CA LEU A 34 -6.36 11.84 -13.31
C LEU A 34 -6.96 12.56 -12.08
N ASP A 35 -6.27 12.52 -10.94
CA ASP A 35 -6.71 13.21 -9.72
C ASP A 35 -6.79 14.73 -9.96
N ALA A 36 -5.81 15.32 -10.65
CA ALA A 36 -5.83 16.73 -11.02
C ALA A 36 -7.01 17.08 -11.94
N ALA A 37 -7.25 16.28 -12.99
CA ALA A 37 -8.34 16.51 -13.93
C ALA A 37 -9.73 16.40 -13.27
N GLU A 38 -9.88 15.52 -12.28
CA GLU A 38 -11.14 15.35 -11.56
C GLU A 38 -11.38 16.41 -10.47
N ALA A 39 -10.31 16.96 -9.87
CA ALA A 39 -10.41 18.10 -8.96
C ALA A 39 -11.01 19.32 -9.66
N ASP A 40 -10.73 19.51 -10.95
CA ASP A 40 -11.31 20.56 -11.78
C ASP A 40 -12.75 20.25 -12.23
N ALA A 41 -13.16 18.98 -12.19
CA ALA A 41 -14.46 18.49 -12.65
C ALA A 41 -15.57 18.53 -11.58
N VAL A 42 -15.39 19.29 -10.48
CA VAL A 42 -16.42 19.45 -9.43
C VAL A 42 -17.74 19.89 -10.06
N ALA A 43 -18.72 19.00 -9.99
CA ALA A 43 -20.00 19.15 -10.65
C ALA A 43 -20.90 20.17 -9.90
N PRO A 44 -21.92 20.71 -10.60
CA PRO A 44 -22.60 21.96 -10.26
C PRO A 44 -23.53 21.83 -9.06
N ASP A 45 -23.97 23.01 -8.59
CA ASP A 45 -25.08 23.23 -7.68
C ASP A 45 -26.19 22.16 -7.80
N ASP A 46 -26.31 21.29 -6.79
CA ASP A 46 -27.33 20.23 -6.72
C ASP A 46 -28.71 20.76 -6.30
N THR A 47 -28.87 22.09 -6.26
CA THR A 47 -30.11 22.78 -5.91
C THR A 47 -31.24 22.34 -6.85
N PRO A 48 -32.32 21.74 -6.31
CA PRO A 48 -33.51 21.44 -7.09
C PRO A 48 -34.03 22.71 -7.78
N SER A 49 -34.41 22.60 -9.05
CA SER A 49 -34.98 23.74 -9.80
C SER A 49 -36.25 24.32 -9.14
N THR A 50 -36.94 23.51 -8.32
CA THR A 50 -38.09 23.93 -7.51
C THR A 50 -37.70 24.71 -6.25
N ALA A 51 -36.50 24.50 -5.68
CA ALA A 51 -36.07 25.21 -4.48
C ALA A 51 -35.99 26.72 -4.71
N ARG A 52 -35.53 27.15 -5.90
CA ARG A 52 -35.50 28.57 -6.29
C ARG A 52 -36.88 29.22 -6.39
N ARG A 53 -37.95 28.43 -6.48
CA ARG A 53 -39.34 28.91 -6.58
C ARG A 53 -40.05 28.97 -5.23
N ILE A 54 -39.47 28.40 -4.18
CA ILE A 54 -40.00 28.44 -2.81
C ILE A 54 -39.36 29.64 -2.11
N PRO A 55 -40.11 30.70 -1.71
CA PRO A 55 -39.52 31.93 -1.18
C PRO A 55 -38.51 31.70 -0.05
N ALA A 56 -38.87 30.88 0.95
CA ALA A 56 -38.00 30.57 2.09
C ALA A 56 -36.67 29.91 1.68
N LEU A 57 -36.68 29.11 0.62
CA LEU A 57 -35.47 28.47 0.09
C LEU A 57 -34.70 29.40 -0.84
N GLY A 58 -35.39 30.24 -1.61
CA GLY A 58 -34.80 31.30 -2.41
C GLY A 58 -33.95 32.26 -1.57
N ASP A 59 -34.49 32.72 -0.44
CA ASP A 59 -33.75 33.60 0.46
C ASP A 59 -32.53 32.90 1.09
N ALA A 60 -32.64 31.60 1.39
CA ALA A 60 -31.52 30.81 1.89
C ALA A 60 -30.41 30.65 0.84
N LEU A 61 -30.78 30.44 -0.43
CA LEU A 61 -29.85 30.36 -1.55
C LEU A 61 -29.17 31.71 -1.82
N ILE A 62 -29.91 32.81 -1.71
CA ILE A 62 -29.35 34.16 -1.78
C ILE A 62 -28.33 34.36 -0.65
N ALA A 63 -28.69 34.02 0.59
CA ALA A 63 -27.77 34.08 1.72
C ALA A 63 -26.48 33.27 1.46
N ALA A 64 -26.58 32.05 0.94
CA ALA A 64 -25.42 31.23 0.58
C ALA A 64 -24.56 31.87 -0.52
N SER A 65 -25.19 32.42 -1.57
CA SER A 65 -24.48 33.10 -2.68
C SER A 65 -23.75 34.37 -2.24
N SER A 66 -24.21 35.01 -1.16
CA SER A 66 -23.55 36.14 -0.50
C SER A 66 -22.62 35.73 0.64
N ALA A 67 -22.18 34.46 0.68
CA ALA A 67 -21.31 33.88 1.71
C ALA A 67 -21.84 33.96 3.16
N ARG A 68 -23.15 34.17 3.36
CA ARG A 68 -23.82 34.12 4.68
C ARG A 68 -24.26 32.70 5.01
N PHE A 69 -23.30 31.78 5.08
CA PHE A 69 -23.57 30.34 5.22
C PHE A 69 -24.33 29.97 6.51
N ALA A 70 -24.09 30.68 7.61
CA ALA A 70 -24.82 30.43 8.87
C ALA A 70 -26.30 30.82 8.77
N ASP A 71 -26.62 31.88 8.03
CA ASP A 71 -28.01 32.29 7.80
C ASP A 71 -28.69 31.27 6.88
N ALA A 72 -28.03 30.93 5.77
CA ALA A 72 -28.52 29.93 4.83
C ALA A 72 -28.81 28.59 5.53
N ALA A 73 -27.88 28.11 6.36
CA ALA A 73 -28.03 26.86 7.11
C ALA A 73 -29.24 26.88 8.04
N ARG A 74 -29.45 27.97 8.80
CA ARG A 74 -30.63 28.12 9.67
C ARG A 74 -31.92 28.13 8.88
N MET A 75 -31.98 28.87 7.78
CA MET A 75 -33.20 29.02 6.96
C MET A 75 -33.59 27.71 6.29
N LEU A 76 -32.60 26.96 5.76
CA LEU A 76 -32.80 25.64 5.19
C LEU A 76 -33.34 24.64 6.22
N ALA A 77 -32.74 24.60 7.41
CA ALA A 77 -33.20 23.74 8.51
C ALA A 77 -34.61 24.13 8.97
N ALA A 78 -34.88 25.42 9.15
CA ALA A 78 -36.19 25.92 9.57
C ALA A 78 -37.30 25.56 8.58
N PHE A 79 -37.05 25.71 7.27
CA PHE A 79 -37.97 25.26 6.24
C PHE A 79 -38.27 23.77 6.36
N ALA A 80 -37.25 22.93 6.44
CA ALA A 80 -37.43 21.49 6.45
C ALA A 80 -38.08 20.96 7.75
N ILE A 81 -37.88 21.64 8.87
CA ILE A 81 -38.55 21.34 10.15
C ILE A 81 -40.03 21.74 10.10
N ALA A 82 -40.34 22.90 9.52
CA ALA A 82 -41.72 23.36 9.37
C ALA A 82 -42.51 22.52 8.36
N GLU A 83 -41.84 22.09 7.29
CA GLU A 83 -42.43 21.36 6.16
C GLU A 83 -41.77 19.99 5.97
N PRO A 84 -41.86 19.05 6.94
CA PRO A 84 -41.11 17.78 6.92
C PRO A 84 -41.59 16.81 5.84
N HIS A 85 -42.64 17.16 5.10
CA HIS A 85 -43.16 16.36 3.98
C HIS A 85 -43.00 17.06 2.62
N ALA A 86 -42.44 18.28 2.59
CA ALA A 86 -42.07 18.92 1.34
C ALA A 86 -40.98 18.11 0.63
N ARG A 87 -41.06 18.08 -0.71
CA ARG A 87 -40.10 17.35 -1.54
C ARG A 87 -38.67 17.86 -1.36
N GLU A 88 -38.53 19.14 -1.04
CA GLU A 88 -37.25 19.82 -0.84
C GLU A 88 -36.72 19.70 0.59
N ALA A 89 -37.48 19.16 1.56
CA ALA A 89 -37.08 19.08 2.97
C ALA A 89 -35.80 18.26 3.17
N GLY A 90 -35.70 17.10 2.50
CA GLY A 90 -34.51 16.27 2.54
C GLY A 90 -33.27 16.96 1.98
N TRP A 91 -33.41 17.65 0.84
CA TRP A 91 -32.33 18.45 0.26
C TRP A 91 -31.92 19.60 1.20
N ALA A 92 -32.87 20.33 1.76
CA ALA A 92 -32.60 21.47 2.63
C ALA A 92 -31.86 21.07 3.91
N LEU A 93 -32.24 19.96 4.55
CA LEU A 93 -31.51 19.43 5.71
C LEU A 93 -30.08 19.02 5.36
N ARG A 94 -29.87 18.30 4.24
CA ARG A 94 -28.51 17.93 3.81
C ARG A 94 -27.64 19.16 3.52
N ARG A 95 -28.19 20.18 2.86
CA ARG A 95 -27.47 21.41 2.53
C ARG A 95 -27.16 22.23 3.78
N SER A 96 -28.10 22.30 4.73
CA SER A 96 -27.89 22.92 6.04
C SER A 96 -26.76 22.26 6.81
N TYR A 97 -26.72 20.93 6.86
CA TYR A 97 -25.63 20.18 7.49
C TYR A 97 -24.26 20.49 6.85
N GLN A 98 -24.18 20.49 5.52
CA GLN A 98 -22.93 20.82 4.82
C GLN A 98 -22.42 22.22 5.20
N PHE A 99 -23.30 23.22 5.30
CA PHE A 99 -22.91 24.55 5.73
C PHE A 99 -22.46 24.60 7.19
N TRP A 100 -23.13 23.90 8.10
CA TRP A 100 -22.67 23.82 9.50
C TRP A 100 -21.31 23.15 9.64
N ARG A 101 -21.07 22.06 8.89
CA ARG A 101 -19.77 21.40 8.84
C ARG A 101 -18.68 22.31 8.28
N ALA A 102 -18.96 23.02 7.19
CA ALA A 102 -18.00 23.97 6.60
C ALA A 102 -17.64 25.13 7.54
N LEU A 103 -18.53 25.47 8.49
CA LEU A 103 -18.32 26.50 9.51
C LEU A 103 -17.69 25.96 10.80
N GLY A 104 -17.39 24.66 10.91
CA GLY A 104 -16.89 24.03 12.14
C GLY A 104 -17.90 23.98 13.29
N ARG A 105 -19.20 24.08 12.98
CA ARG A 105 -20.32 24.09 13.94
C ARG A 105 -20.93 22.69 14.08
N ASP A 106 -20.19 21.80 14.72
CA ASP A 106 -20.49 20.37 14.75
C ASP A 106 -21.76 20.02 15.55
N ASP A 107 -22.09 20.77 16.61
CA ASP A 107 -23.31 20.54 17.38
C ASP A 107 -24.57 20.82 16.55
N GLU A 108 -24.56 21.91 15.79
CA GLU A 108 -25.65 22.28 14.90
C GLU A 108 -25.75 21.32 13.72
N ALA A 109 -24.62 20.88 13.16
CA ALA A 109 -24.58 19.83 12.16
C ALA A 109 -25.23 18.54 12.70
N ARG A 110 -24.86 18.08 13.91
CA ARG A 110 -25.48 16.91 14.56
C ARG A 110 -26.98 17.08 14.77
N GLY A 111 -27.44 18.26 15.16
CA GLY A 111 -28.88 18.56 15.31
C GLY A 111 -29.66 18.41 14.00
N VAL A 112 -29.13 18.98 12.91
CA VAL A 112 -29.73 18.86 11.56
C VAL A 112 -29.72 17.42 11.07
N LEU A 113 -28.65 16.67 11.36
CA LEU A 113 -28.54 15.26 11.04
C LEU A 113 -29.62 14.42 11.74
N ALA A 114 -29.81 14.62 13.04
CA ALA A 114 -30.87 13.93 13.79
C ALA A 114 -32.29 14.25 13.23
N ALA A 115 -32.51 15.49 12.80
CA ALA A 115 -33.77 15.87 12.15
C ALA A 115 -33.97 15.14 10.81
N TYR A 116 -32.91 14.99 10.00
CA TYR A 116 -32.96 14.23 8.75
C TYR A 116 -33.23 12.74 8.98
N GLU A 117 -32.51 12.12 9.92
CA GLU A 117 -32.66 10.69 10.24
C GLU A 117 -34.08 10.36 10.73
N SER A 118 -34.66 11.22 11.57
CA SER A 118 -36.01 11.01 12.11
C SER A 118 -37.14 11.24 11.11
N THR A 119 -36.96 12.12 10.11
CA THR A 119 -38.06 12.54 9.22
C THR A 119 -37.92 12.08 7.77
N GLN A 120 -36.70 12.00 7.24
CA GLN A 120 -36.44 11.78 5.81
C GLN A 120 -35.81 10.42 5.49
N ALA A 121 -35.02 9.84 6.40
CA ALA A 121 -34.19 8.68 6.07
C ALA A 121 -34.96 7.46 5.52
N ARG A 122 -36.19 7.23 5.99
CA ARG A 122 -37.05 6.15 5.47
C ARG A 122 -37.55 6.40 4.05
N ARG A 123 -37.75 7.66 3.67
CA ARG A 123 -38.25 8.06 2.34
C ARG A 123 -37.12 8.15 1.32
N GLU A 124 -35.92 8.49 1.79
CA GLU A 124 -34.74 8.70 0.96
C GLU A 124 -33.56 7.79 1.37
N PRO A 125 -33.71 6.45 1.32
CA PRO A 125 -32.72 5.52 1.90
C PRO A 125 -31.31 5.66 1.29
N ARG A 126 -31.23 6.01 -0.01
CA ARG A 126 -29.94 6.26 -0.68
C ARG A 126 -29.26 7.53 -0.19
N ALA A 127 -30.02 8.60 0.07
CA ALA A 127 -29.48 9.84 0.60
C ALA A 127 -29.16 9.71 2.10
N ALA A 128 -29.92 8.92 2.85
CA ALA A 128 -29.59 8.55 4.21
C ALA A 128 -28.25 7.80 4.31
N ALA A 129 -27.99 6.86 3.40
CA ALA A 129 -26.70 6.17 3.33
C ALA A 129 -25.53 7.15 3.08
N LEU A 130 -25.67 8.08 2.12
CA LEU A 130 -24.68 9.13 1.86
C LEU A 130 -24.40 9.97 3.11
N PHE A 131 -25.45 10.33 3.83
CA PHE A 131 -25.37 11.20 5.00
C PHE A 131 -24.78 10.48 6.21
N PHE A 132 -25.15 9.22 6.42
CA PHE A 132 -24.51 8.34 7.41
C PHE A 132 -23.00 8.25 7.15
N TRP A 133 -22.60 8.05 5.89
CA TRP A 133 -21.19 7.91 5.52
C TRP A 133 -20.36 9.15 5.84
N GLN A 134 -20.92 10.35 5.63
CA GLN A 134 -20.24 11.62 5.91
C GLN A 134 -19.80 11.79 7.38
N ARG A 135 -20.39 11.05 8.32
CA ARG A 135 -19.98 11.03 9.73
C ARG A 135 -18.62 10.38 9.94
N GLY A 136 -18.13 9.59 8.99
CA GLY A 136 -16.82 8.92 9.06
C GLY A 136 -15.67 9.89 9.30
N ALA A 137 -15.79 11.12 8.80
CA ALA A 137 -14.80 12.17 8.99
C ALA A 137 -14.64 12.65 10.45
N GLU A 138 -15.58 12.33 11.34
CA GLU A 138 -15.56 12.70 12.77
C GLU A 138 -14.90 11.64 13.66
N LEU A 139 -14.57 10.47 13.11
CA LEU A 139 -14.16 9.31 13.88
C LEU A 139 -12.68 9.37 14.22
N ALA A 140 -12.37 9.38 15.52
CA ALA A 140 -11.03 9.63 16.03
C ALA A 140 -10.09 8.45 15.78
N ASP A 141 -10.58 7.22 15.90
CA ASP A 141 -9.75 6.02 15.91
C ASP A 141 -10.28 4.89 15.01
N ASP A 142 -9.41 3.89 14.80
CA ASP A 142 -9.67 2.73 13.96
C ASP A 142 -10.84 1.86 14.44
N SER A 143 -11.12 1.82 15.74
CA SER A 143 -12.25 1.06 16.28
C SER A 143 -13.56 1.72 15.89
N GLN A 144 -13.63 3.04 16.03
CA GLN A 144 -14.80 3.82 15.62
C GLN A 144 -15.02 3.72 14.11
N ARG A 145 -13.96 3.86 13.30
CA ARG A 145 -14.02 3.70 11.83
C ARG A 145 -14.51 2.31 11.42
N ALA A 146 -13.95 1.25 12.01
CA ALA A 146 -14.40 -0.12 11.71
C ALA A 146 -15.86 -0.35 12.08
N GLU A 147 -16.31 0.19 13.22
CA GLU A 147 -17.71 0.05 13.63
C GLU A 147 -18.66 0.83 12.72
N HIS A 148 -18.29 2.04 12.32
CA HIS A 148 -19.04 2.83 11.34
C HIS A 148 -19.14 2.13 9.99
N ALA A 149 -18.03 1.58 9.48
CA ALA A 149 -18.01 0.79 8.25
C ALA A 149 -18.90 -0.46 8.35
N ARG A 150 -18.82 -1.23 9.45
CA ARG A 150 -19.70 -2.40 9.69
C ARG A 150 -21.17 -2.02 9.69
N ARG A 151 -21.52 -0.95 10.40
CA ARG A 151 -22.90 -0.45 10.45
C ARG A 151 -23.38 0.02 9.09
N TYR A 152 -22.54 0.72 8.32
CA TYR A 152 -22.87 1.06 6.93
C TYR A 152 -23.16 -0.19 6.10
N LEU A 153 -22.30 -1.21 6.19
CA LEU A 153 -22.48 -2.47 5.46
C LEU A 153 -23.76 -3.20 5.86
N ALA A 154 -24.11 -3.20 7.14
CA ALA A 154 -25.30 -3.87 7.65
C ALA A 154 -26.60 -3.11 7.34
N GLU A 155 -26.62 -1.80 7.53
CA GLU A 155 -27.84 -0.97 7.53
C GLU A 155 -28.08 -0.29 6.17
N HIS A 156 -27.01 0.01 5.41
CA HIS A 156 -27.08 0.94 4.27
C HIS A 156 -26.60 0.34 2.93
N ALA A 157 -25.73 -0.67 2.92
CA ALA A 157 -25.10 -1.17 1.68
C ALA A 157 -26.09 -1.67 0.61
N ALA A 158 -27.29 -2.11 0.98
CA ALA A 158 -28.30 -2.57 0.04
C ALA A 158 -28.97 -1.43 -0.77
N HIS A 159 -29.01 -0.21 -0.23
CA HIS A 159 -29.76 0.91 -0.81
C HIS A 159 -28.87 2.14 -1.08
N GLY A 160 -27.67 2.16 -0.48
CA GLY A 160 -26.69 3.22 -0.64
C GLY A 160 -25.97 3.19 -1.98
N PRO A 161 -25.19 4.24 -2.29
CA PRO A 161 -24.29 4.24 -3.42
C PRO A 161 -23.30 3.07 -3.37
N ARG A 162 -23.08 2.43 -4.52
CA ARG A 162 -22.21 1.24 -4.64
C ARG A 162 -20.75 1.55 -4.30
N ASP A 163 -20.28 2.74 -4.69
CA ASP A 163 -18.95 3.24 -4.36
C ASP A 163 -18.72 3.30 -2.84
N LEU A 164 -19.71 3.76 -2.08
CA LEU A 164 -19.59 3.80 -0.61
C LEU A 164 -19.55 2.42 0.03
N ARG A 165 -20.19 1.41 -0.56
CA ARG A 165 -20.02 0.02 -0.11
C ARG A 165 -18.57 -0.43 -0.28
N ILE A 166 -17.97 -0.16 -1.44
CA ILE A 166 -16.57 -0.51 -1.71
C ILE A 166 -15.64 0.16 -0.71
N ILE A 167 -15.86 1.45 -0.44
CA ILE A 167 -15.06 2.19 0.54
C ILE A 167 -15.22 1.58 1.94
N ALA A 168 -16.46 1.26 2.36
CA ALA A 168 -16.70 0.62 3.65
C ALA A 168 -16.02 -0.76 3.81
N GLU A 169 -16.09 -1.61 2.77
CA GLU A 169 -15.39 -2.90 2.75
C GLU A 169 -13.86 -2.69 2.88
N SER A 170 -13.31 -1.73 2.13
CA SER A 170 -11.87 -1.43 2.16
C SER A 170 -11.41 -0.86 3.51
N GLU A 171 -12.18 0.06 4.11
CA GLU A 171 -11.86 0.60 5.44
C GLU A 171 -11.86 -0.50 6.51
N LEU A 172 -12.85 -1.39 6.49
CA LEU A 172 -12.91 -2.51 7.42
C LEU A 172 -11.75 -3.48 7.20
N ALA A 173 -11.41 -3.78 5.94
CA ALA A 173 -10.23 -4.57 5.59
C ALA A 173 -8.95 -3.94 6.15
N ALA A 174 -8.77 -2.63 5.97
CA ALA A 174 -7.57 -1.92 6.43
C ALA A 174 -7.41 -1.94 7.96
N VAL A 175 -8.50 -1.79 8.71
CA VAL A 175 -8.46 -1.89 10.18
C VAL A 175 -8.09 -3.32 10.62
N LEU A 176 -8.73 -4.34 10.03
CA LEU A 176 -8.44 -5.74 10.35
C LEU A 176 -7.01 -6.12 9.97
N TRP A 177 -6.52 -5.62 8.83
CA TRP A 177 -5.15 -5.79 8.38
C TRP A 177 -4.16 -5.24 9.40
N ARG A 178 -4.32 -3.98 9.83
CA ARG A 178 -3.45 -3.39 10.85
C ARG A 178 -3.47 -4.18 12.15
N ARG A 179 -4.67 -4.59 12.63
CA ARG A 179 -4.83 -5.38 13.86
C ARG A 179 -4.26 -6.79 13.76
N SER A 180 -4.14 -7.34 12.56
CA SER A 180 -3.56 -8.66 12.36
C SER A 180 -2.06 -8.69 12.66
N CYS A 181 -1.37 -7.55 12.71
CA CYS A 181 0.04 -7.47 13.03
C CYS A 181 0.29 -6.68 14.33
N ALA A 182 1.09 -7.24 15.24
CA ALA A 182 1.39 -6.59 16.52
C ALA A 182 2.38 -5.42 16.39
N SER A 183 3.25 -5.47 15.39
CA SER A 183 4.29 -4.46 15.11
C SER A 183 4.52 -4.44 13.61
N ALA A 184 4.14 -3.35 12.96
CA ALA A 184 4.39 -3.15 11.53
C ALA A 184 5.58 -2.21 11.33
N ARG A 185 6.41 -2.53 10.35
CA ARG A 185 7.52 -1.68 9.88
C ARG A 185 7.41 -1.57 8.37
N TYR A 186 7.54 -0.35 7.85
CA TYR A 186 7.35 -0.08 6.42
C TYR A 186 6.01 -0.60 5.91
N GLY A 187 4.93 -0.53 6.71
CA GLY A 187 3.61 -1.08 6.36
C GLY A 187 3.48 -2.62 6.39
N LEU A 188 4.59 -3.36 6.51
CA LEU A 188 4.66 -4.82 6.51
C LEU A 188 4.77 -5.40 7.92
N CYS A 189 4.34 -6.66 8.10
CA CYS A 189 4.47 -7.38 9.37
C CYS A 189 5.87 -7.98 9.54
N VAL A 190 6.83 -7.10 9.75
CA VAL A 190 8.26 -7.42 9.88
C VAL A 190 8.87 -6.65 11.04
N ASP A 191 9.92 -7.21 11.62
CA ASP A 191 10.83 -6.55 12.55
C ASP A 191 12.17 -6.27 11.85
N VAL A 192 12.98 -5.41 12.46
CA VAL A 192 14.35 -5.13 12.02
C VAL A 192 15.32 -5.62 13.09
N ALA A 193 16.22 -6.53 12.71
CA ALA A 193 17.26 -7.05 13.59
C ALA A 193 18.64 -6.56 13.12
N VAL A 194 19.35 -5.88 14.01
CA VAL A 194 20.74 -5.48 13.75
C VAL A 194 21.64 -6.68 13.98
N VAL A 195 22.30 -7.14 12.92
CA VAL A 195 23.30 -8.21 13.02
C VAL A 195 24.69 -7.61 12.82
N ARG A 196 25.58 -7.89 13.77
CA ARG A 196 27.02 -7.60 13.68
C ARG A 196 27.75 -8.84 13.20
N ARG A 197 28.76 -8.66 12.36
CA ARG A 197 29.55 -9.75 11.81
C ARG A 197 30.78 -10.07 12.65
N ASP A 198 30.95 -11.35 12.95
CA ASP A 198 32.14 -11.88 13.63
C ASP A 198 33.12 -12.56 12.65
N LYS A 199 32.71 -12.77 11.37
CA LYS A 199 33.48 -13.49 10.32
C LYS A 199 33.36 -12.81 8.94
N ILE A 200 34.31 -13.09 8.05
CA ILE A 200 34.35 -12.61 6.66
C ILE A 200 33.17 -13.18 5.87
N ARG A 201 32.15 -12.36 5.61
CA ARG A 201 30.98 -12.62 4.74
C ARG A 201 30.74 -11.39 3.84
N CYS A 202 29.94 -11.52 2.78
CA CYS A 202 29.71 -10.51 1.75
C CYS A 202 28.94 -9.27 2.23
N GLY A 203 29.47 -8.05 2.17
CA GLY A 203 28.78 -6.80 2.57
C GLY A 203 29.26 -6.15 3.89
N PRO A 204 28.56 -5.13 4.44
CA PRO A 204 29.02 -4.32 5.57
C PRO A 204 29.13 -5.09 6.91
N ALA A 205 29.90 -4.55 7.85
CA ALA A 205 30.16 -5.18 9.17
C ALA A 205 28.94 -5.20 10.11
N LYS A 206 28.00 -4.28 9.89
CA LYS A 206 26.72 -4.17 10.58
C LYS A 206 25.64 -4.05 9.51
N VAL A 207 24.57 -4.82 9.66
CA VAL A 207 23.40 -4.72 8.77
C VAL A 207 22.13 -4.80 9.56
N GLU A 208 21.10 -4.19 9.01
CA GLU A 208 19.73 -4.33 9.45
C GLU A 208 19.06 -5.41 8.62
N LEU A 209 18.74 -6.54 9.25
CA LEU A 209 18.02 -7.63 8.59
C LEU A 209 16.53 -7.50 8.84
N ILE A 210 15.76 -7.64 7.77
CA ILE A 210 14.30 -7.76 7.85
C ILE A 210 13.92 -9.17 8.34
N VAL A 211 13.21 -9.21 9.46
CA VAL A 211 12.75 -10.44 10.12
C VAL A 211 11.22 -10.56 9.99
N PRO A 212 10.71 -11.56 9.26
CA PRO A 212 9.27 -11.73 9.08
C PRO A 212 8.56 -12.07 10.41
N ARG A 213 7.36 -11.54 10.60
CA ARG A 213 6.47 -11.88 11.71
C ARG A 213 5.17 -12.44 11.17
N ALA A 214 4.63 -13.43 11.88
CA ALA A 214 3.34 -13.99 11.51
C ALA A 214 2.22 -13.05 11.96
N ARG A 215 1.30 -12.76 11.03
CA ARG A 215 0.02 -12.12 11.35
C ARG A 215 -0.91 -13.08 12.10
N ASN A 216 -1.84 -12.54 12.86
CA ASN A 216 -3.00 -13.27 13.34
C ASN A 216 -3.83 -13.76 12.14
N ARG A 217 -3.94 -15.09 11.98
CA ARG A 217 -4.56 -15.71 10.80
C ARG A 217 -6.04 -15.40 10.64
N GLU A 218 -6.78 -15.29 11.73
CA GLU A 218 -8.22 -15.02 11.70
C GLU A 218 -8.47 -13.58 11.21
N LEU A 219 -7.77 -12.62 11.80
CA LEU A 219 -7.87 -11.21 11.40
C LEU A 219 -7.35 -10.98 9.98
N LEU A 220 -6.27 -11.67 9.58
CA LEU A 220 -5.75 -11.64 8.22
C LEU A 220 -6.79 -12.18 7.22
N GLY A 221 -7.38 -13.34 7.50
CA GLY A 221 -8.41 -13.93 6.64
C GLY A 221 -9.60 -12.99 6.45
N ALA A 222 -10.12 -12.44 7.55
CA ALA A 222 -11.21 -11.47 7.49
C ALA A 222 -10.84 -10.19 6.72
N ALA A 223 -9.61 -9.67 6.91
CA ALA A 223 -9.14 -8.50 6.17
C ALA A 223 -9.12 -8.75 4.65
N LEU A 224 -8.56 -9.89 4.23
CA LEU A 224 -8.47 -10.26 2.81
C LEU A 224 -9.85 -10.54 2.19
N ASP A 225 -10.78 -11.12 2.95
CA ASP A 225 -12.15 -11.34 2.49
C ASP A 225 -12.86 -10.02 2.17
N HIS A 226 -12.73 -9.02 3.04
CA HIS A 226 -13.26 -7.67 2.83
C HIS A 226 -12.54 -6.95 1.68
N ALA A 227 -11.21 -7.04 1.60
CA ALA A 227 -10.44 -6.47 0.49
C ALA A 227 -10.88 -7.07 -0.86
N ALA A 228 -11.02 -8.39 -0.93
CA ALA A 228 -11.48 -9.08 -2.12
C ALA A 228 -12.95 -8.74 -2.46
N ALA A 229 -13.81 -8.50 -1.46
CA ALA A 229 -15.17 -8.01 -1.68
C ALA A 229 -15.18 -6.61 -2.29
N ALA A 230 -14.32 -5.70 -1.81
CA ALA A 230 -14.16 -4.36 -2.37
C ALA A 230 -13.70 -4.42 -3.85
N LEU A 231 -12.65 -5.20 -4.14
CA LEU A 231 -12.10 -5.33 -5.50
C LEU A 231 -13.13 -5.89 -6.49
N ARG A 232 -13.81 -7.00 -6.15
CA ARG A 232 -14.86 -7.60 -7.00
C ARG A 232 -16.04 -6.66 -7.23
N ALA A 233 -16.38 -5.82 -6.25
CA ALA A 233 -17.43 -4.83 -6.41
C ALA A 233 -16.97 -3.67 -7.30
N GLY A 234 -15.70 -3.26 -7.21
CA GLY A 234 -15.07 -2.26 -8.08
C GLY A 234 -15.06 -2.66 -9.55
N GLU A 235 -14.71 -3.90 -9.87
CA GLU A 235 -14.71 -4.43 -11.25
C GLU A 235 -16.06 -4.30 -11.96
N ARG A 236 -17.16 -4.27 -11.19
CA ARG A 236 -18.54 -4.23 -11.70
C ARG A 236 -19.15 -2.83 -11.63
N LEU A 237 -18.42 -1.84 -11.13
CA LEU A 237 -18.92 -0.50 -10.93
C LEU A 237 -18.68 0.36 -12.18
N ASP A 238 -19.75 0.95 -12.69
CA ASP A 238 -19.65 2.00 -13.71
C ASP A 238 -19.25 3.33 -13.04
N LEU A 239 -18.09 3.87 -13.41
CA LEU A 239 -17.59 5.16 -12.90
C LEU A 239 -18.49 6.34 -13.28
N GLY A 240 -19.32 6.20 -14.34
CA GLY A 240 -20.36 7.16 -14.69
C GLY A 240 -21.44 7.31 -13.61
N GLU A 241 -21.67 6.28 -12.80
CA GLU A 241 -22.61 6.33 -11.66
C GLU A 241 -22.01 6.95 -10.39
N VAL A 242 -20.68 7.13 -10.38
CA VAL A 242 -19.93 7.69 -9.25
C VAL A 242 -19.80 9.19 -9.43
N ALA A 243 -20.23 9.93 -8.40
CA ALA A 243 -20.09 11.38 -8.40
C ALA A 243 -18.60 11.76 -8.52
N PRO A 244 -18.22 12.73 -9.39
CA PRO A 244 -16.81 13.06 -9.66
C PRO A 244 -15.98 13.26 -8.39
N TRP A 245 -16.49 14.01 -7.42
CA TRP A 245 -15.82 14.31 -6.15
C TRP A 245 -15.62 13.09 -5.22
N ARG A 246 -16.21 11.92 -5.50
CA ARG A 246 -16.00 10.68 -4.74
C ARG A 246 -15.09 9.68 -5.44
N ARG A 247 -14.75 9.92 -6.72
CA ARG A 247 -13.95 8.98 -7.51
C ARG A 247 -12.53 8.83 -6.97
N GLY A 248 -11.90 9.92 -6.51
CA GLY A 248 -10.60 9.85 -5.82
C GLY A 248 -10.65 8.97 -4.55
N ALA A 249 -11.67 9.13 -3.72
CA ALA A 249 -11.86 8.28 -2.52
C ALA A 249 -12.09 6.80 -2.89
N LEU A 250 -12.87 6.54 -3.93
CA LEU A 250 -13.10 5.19 -4.46
C LEU A 250 -11.79 4.54 -4.97
N ARG A 251 -10.99 5.28 -5.76
CA ARG A 251 -9.68 4.80 -6.23
C ARG A 251 -8.74 4.51 -5.08
N SER A 252 -8.66 5.40 -4.09
CA SER A 252 -7.87 5.17 -2.87
C SER A 252 -8.32 3.93 -2.11
N ALA A 253 -9.63 3.71 -1.96
CA ALA A 253 -10.15 2.51 -1.31
C ALA A 253 -9.81 1.23 -2.10
N LEU A 254 -9.95 1.23 -3.42
CA LEU A 254 -9.60 0.08 -4.27
C LEU A 254 -8.09 -0.18 -4.27
N GLY A 255 -7.28 0.88 -4.39
CA GLY A 255 -5.83 0.81 -4.29
C GLY A 255 -5.39 0.22 -2.97
N GLN A 256 -5.94 0.69 -1.84
CA GLN A 256 -5.65 0.15 -0.51
C GLN A 256 -6.02 -1.33 -0.39
N ALA A 257 -7.18 -1.74 -0.93
CA ALA A 257 -7.59 -3.14 -0.95
C ALA A 257 -6.61 -4.01 -1.75
N ALA A 258 -6.17 -3.53 -2.92
CA ALA A 258 -5.18 -4.21 -3.75
C ALA A 258 -3.81 -4.27 -3.06
N THR A 259 -3.37 -3.19 -2.38
CA THR A 259 -2.13 -3.19 -1.60
C THR A 259 -2.13 -4.26 -0.53
N MET A 260 -3.25 -4.49 0.19
CA MET A 260 -3.31 -5.57 1.18
C MET A 260 -3.15 -6.97 0.56
N VAL A 261 -3.68 -7.19 -0.64
CA VAL A 261 -3.50 -8.46 -1.38
C VAL A 261 -2.04 -8.61 -1.82
N ALA A 262 -1.43 -7.53 -2.32
CA ALA A 262 -0.01 -7.53 -2.68
C ALA A 262 0.90 -7.76 -1.48
N ASP A 263 0.65 -7.06 -0.37
CA ASP A 263 1.43 -7.16 0.85
C ASP A 263 1.40 -8.58 1.45
N GLU A 264 0.29 -9.30 1.31
CA GLU A 264 0.20 -10.69 1.74
C GLU A 264 1.17 -11.59 0.95
N ALA A 265 1.23 -11.41 -0.37
CA ALA A 265 2.16 -12.13 -1.23
C ALA A 265 3.61 -11.70 -0.98
N ILE A 266 3.84 -10.41 -0.74
CA ILE A 266 5.13 -9.83 -0.37
C ILE A 266 5.62 -10.41 0.96
N GLU A 267 4.78 -10.45 1.99
CA GLU A 267 5.13 -11.03 3.29
C GLU A 267 5.41 -12.53 3.18
N ARG A 268 4.68 -13.25 2.34
CA ARG A 268 5.01 -14.66 2.02
C ARG A 268 6.37 -14.79 1.35
N LEU A 269 6.74 -13.86 0.46
CA LEU A 269 8.06 -13.83 -0.16
C LEU A 269 9.14 -13.57 0.91
N ILE A 270 8.94 -12.58 1.77
CA ILE A 270 9.86 -12.23 2.87
C ILE A 270 9.99 -13.40 3.87
N ALA A 271 8.89 -14.11 4.14
CA ALA A 271 8.89 -15.28 5.02
C ALA A 271 9.64 -16.49 4.44
N LEU A 272 10.10 -16.44 3.19
CA LEU A 272 10.92 -17.50 2.62
C LEU A 272 12.34 -17.43 3.18
N GLU A 273 12.71 -18.43 3.97
CA GLU A 273 14.06 -18.50 4.54
C GLU A 273 15.07 -18.98 3.50
N PHE A 274 16.08 -18.16 3.24
CA PHE A 274 17.25 -18.61 2.49
C PHE A 274 18.01 -19.70 3.28
N PRO A 275 18.36 -20.83 2.65
CA PRO A 275 18.98 -21.95 3.35
C PRO A 275 20.38 -21.58 3.86
N ALA A 276 20.69 -21.98 5.10
CA ALA A 276 21.99 -21.77 5.72
C ALA A 276 23.00 -22.88 5.38
N ASP A 277 24.27 -22.65 5.74
CA ASP A 277 25.40 -23.59 5.67
C ASP A 277 25.70 -24.14 4.27
N LEU A 278 25.34 -23.39 3.22
CA LEU A 278 25.59 -23.79 1.85
C LEU A 278 27.10 -23.87 1.57
N GLY A 279 27.53 -24.93 0.87
CA GLY A 279 28.92 -25.11 0.45
C GLY A 279 28.97 -25.79 -0.91
N PHE A 280 29.30 -25.02 -1.94
CA PHE A 280 29.35 -25.50 -3.34
C PHE A 280 30.77 -25.81 -3.81
N PHE A 281 31.78 -25.37 -3.06
CA PHE A 281 33.18 -25.51 -3.42
C PHE A 281 33.68 -26.94 -3.17
N VAL A 282 34.31 -27.52 -4.18
CA VAL A 282 34.95 -28.83 -4.12
C VAL A 282 36.38 -28.68 -4.63
N GLU A 283 37.35 -29.08 -3.81
CA GLU A 283 38.76 -29.09 -4.19
C GLU A 283 39.06 -30.37 -4.95
N GLU A 284 38.84 -30.35 -6.27
CA GLU A 284 38.98 -31.55 -7.10
C GLU A 284 40.36 -32.21 -6.92
N TRP A 285 41.46 -31.46 -6.77
CA TRP A 285 42.80 -32.04 -6.55
C TRP A 285 42.89 -33.02 -5.35
N LYS A 286 42.00 -32.91 -4.35
CA LYS A 286 42.00 -33.81 -3.18
C LYS A 286 41.62 -35.24 -3.53
N HIS A 287 40.82 -35.47 -4.58
CA HIS A 287 40.35 -36.81 -4.96
C HIS A 287 41.46 -37.72 -5.52
N VAL A 288 42.53 -37.14 -6.06
CA VAL A 288 43.68 -37.84 -6.67
C VAL A 288 44.95 -37.74 -5.84
N SER A 289 44.84 -37.25 -4.63
CA SER A 289 46.02 -36.90 -3.84
C SER A 289 46.77 -38.09 -3.24
N GLY A 290 46.13 -39.27 -3.17
CA GLY A 290 46.68 -40.47 -2.53
C GLY A 290 46.79 -40.37 -1.00
N VAL A 291 46.33 -39.27 -0.41
CA VAL A 291 46.34 -39.05 1.05
C VAL A 291 44.94 -39.28 1.59
N ALA A 292 44.76 -40.33 2.39
CA ALA A 292 43.46 -40.76 2.91
C ALA A 292 42.66 -39.63 3.62
N ARG A 293 43.35 -38.72 4.32
CA ARG A 293 42.73 -37.54 4.94
C ARG A 293 42.10 -36.61 3.89
N TRP A 294 42.84 -36.28 2.84
CA TRP A 294 42.36 -35.36 1.80
C TRP A 294 41.23 -35.98 0.97
N GLU A 295 41.31 -37.27 0.68
CA GLU A 295 40.21 -38.00 0.03
C GLU A 295 38.94 -38.06 0.90
N ALA A 296 39.09 -38.18 2.22
CA ALA A 296 37.95 -38.06 3.15
C ALA A 296 37.35 -36.65 3.15
N GLU A 297 38.18 -35.61 3.18
CA GLU A 297 37.74 -34.21 3.05
C GLU A 297 37.02 -33.95 1.71
N TYR A 298 37.53 -34.51 0.60
CA TYR A 298 36.88 -34.44 -0.71
C TYR A 298 35.47 -35.04 -0.69
N ARG A 299 35.31 -36.26 -0.14
CA ARG A 299 34.00 -36.91 -0.04
C ARG A 299 33.01 -36.07 0.76
N GLU A 300 33.47 -35.43 1.82
CA GLU A 300 32.62 -34.52 2.61
C GLU A 300 32.26 -33.25 1.84
N GLN A 301 33.21 -32.66 1.09
CA GLN A 301 32.94 -31.52 0.21
C GLN A 301 31.89 -31.87 -0.87
N VAL A 302 32.00 -33.03 -1.52
CA VAL A 302 31.02 -33.49 -2.52
C VAL A 302 29.64 -33.69 -1.89
N ARG A 303 29.54 -34.35 -0.73
CA ARG A 303 28.27 -34.51 0.00
C ARG A 303 27.65 -33.17 0.37
N ARG A 304 28.46 -32.22 0.83
CA ARG A 304 28.01 -30.86 1.14
C ARG A 304 27.50 -30.15 -0.10
N ARG A 305 28.24 -30.18 -1.23
CA ARG A 305 27.83 -29.62 -2.52
C ARG A 305 26.47 -30.16 -2.96
N GLU A 306 26.31 -31.47 -3.01
CA GLU A 306 25.05 -32.09 -3.44
C GLU A 306 23.87 -31.73 -2.52
N ARG A 307 24.09 -31.68 -1.20
CA ARG A 307 23.07 -31.23 -0.24
C ARG A 307 22.71 -29.77 -0.49
N SER A 308 23.70 -28.91 -0.66
CA SER A 308 23.51 -27.47 -0.91
C SER A 308 22.77 -27.22 -2.23
N GLU A 309 23.10 -27.96 -3.30
CA GLU A 309 22.38 -27.89 -4.57
C GLU A 309 20.90 -28.28 -4.41
N ARG A 310 20.59 -29.35 -3.67
CA ARG A 310 19.19 -29.75 -3.43
C ARG A 310 18.42 -28.70 -2.64
N LEU A 311 19.01 -28.17 -1.57
CA LEU A 311 18.41 -27.13 -0.74
C LEU A 311 18.17 -25.85 -1.54
N PHE A 312 19.18 -25.43 -2.31
CA PHE A 312 19.10 -24.24 -3.16
C PHE A 312 18.04 -24.38 -4.26
N ARG A 313 18.01 -25.51 -4.99
CA ARG A 313 16.97 -25.77 -6.01
C ARG A 313 15.55 -25.80 -5.43
N ARG A 314 15.39 -26.26 -4.18
CA ARG A 314 14.10 -26.21 -3.49
C ARG A 314 13.71 -24.78 -3.16
N TYR A 315 14.63 -24.02 -2.55
CA TYR A 315 14.44 -22.60 -2.26
C TYR A 315 14.09 -21.82 -3.52
N TRP A 316 14.88 -21.97 -4.59
CA TRP A 316 14.72 -21.20 -5.82
C TRP A 316 13.36 -21.41 -6.50
N ARG A 317 12.85 -22.63 -6.51
CA ARG A 317 11.50 -22.91 -7.04
C ARG A 317 10.41 -22.20 -6.23
N GLN A 318 10.55 -22.15 -4.91
CA GLN A 318 9.61 -21.44 -4.05
C GLN A 318 9.75 -19.93 -4.19
N TYR A 319 10.98 -19.43 -4.28
CA TYR A 319 11.31 -18.03 -4.50
C TYR A 319 10.68 -17.53 -5.81
N GLY A 320 10.94 -18.20 -6.93
CA GLY A 320 10.40 -17.79 -8.23
C GLY A 320 8.88 -17.69 -8.24
N ALA A 321 8.19 -18.70 -7.72
CA ALA A 321 6.72 -18.70 -7.64
C ALA A 321 6.17 -17.59 -6.72
N ARG A 322 6.83 -17.31 -5.59
CA ARG A 322 6.41 -16.25 -4.66
C ARG A 322 6.72 -14.86 -5.20
N LEU A 323 7.85 -14.70 -5.88
CA LEU A 323 8.25 -13.46 -6.52
C LEU A 323 7.26 -13.10 -7.64
N GLU A 324 6.94 -14.06 -8.51
CA GLU A 324 5.98 -13.87 -9.60
C GLU A 324 4.61 -13.44 -9.07
N LEU A 325 4.10 -14.11 -8.02
CA LEU A 325 2.84 -13.73 -7.38
C LEU A 325 2.89 -12.33 -6.74
N ALA A 326 3.95 -12.02 -5.99
CA ALA A 326 4.11 -10.71 -5.36
C ALA A 326 4.20 -9.59 -6.41
N GLN A 327 4.92 -9.83 -7.50
CA GLN A 327 5.03 -8.90 -8.61
C GLN A 327 3.69 -8.70 -9.32
N GLU A 328 2.98 -9.78 -9.65
CA GLU A 328 1.65 -9.72 -10.30
C GLU A 328 0.69 -8.83 -9.50
N HIS A 329 0.61 -9.05 -8.19
CA HIS A 329 -0.25 -8.24 -7.33
C HIS A 329 0.25 -6.80 -7.16
N THR A 330 1.56 -6.58 -7.11
CA THR A 330 2.15 -5.23 -7.06
C THR A 330 1.77 -4.43 -8.32
N LEU A 331 1.86 -5.05 -9.51
CA LEU A 331 1.46 -4.44 -10.77
C LEU A 331 -0.06 -4.19 -10.84
N ALA A 332 -0.87 -5.10 -10.28
CA ALA A 332 -2.32 -4.93 -10.23
C ALA A 332 -2.75 -3.67 -9.44
N VAL A 333 -1.98 -3.24 -8.43
CA VAL A 333 -2.26 -2.00 -7.67
C VAL A 333 -2.30 -0.78 -8.58
N ALA A 334 -1.42 -0.71 -9.58
CA ALA A 334 -1.37 0.41 -10.53
C ALA A 334 -2.67 0.57 -11.34
N GLY A 335 -3.38 -0.53 -11.59
CA GLY A 335 -4.66 -0.54 -12.29
C GLY A 335 -5.81 0.17 -11.56
N HIS A 336 -5.64 0.50 -10.28
CA HIS A 336 -6.64 1.25 -9.49
C HIS A 336 -6.38 2.76 -9.44
N SER A 337 -5.28 3.23 -10.06
CA SER A 337 -4.94 4.65 -10.21
C SER A 337 -4.97 5.42 -8.87
N SER A 338 -4.49 4.80 -7.80
CA SER A 338 -4.30 5.46 -6.50
C SER A 338 -2.81 5.72 -6.29
N GLY A 339 -2.41 6.99 -6.36
CA GLY A 339 -1.02 7.39 -6.14
C GLY A 339 -0.45 6.88 -4.81
N PRO A 340 -1.13 7.10 -3.66
CA PRO A 340 -0.69 6.59 -2.36
C PRO A 340 -0.53 5.07 -2.30
N ALA A 341 -1.45 4.30 -2.89
CA ALA A 341 -1.37 2.84 -2.91
C ALA A 341 -0.17 2.34 -3.74
N ILE A 342 0.07 2.98 -4.89
CA ILE A 342 1.22 2.68 -5.77
C ILE A 342 2.53 2.97 -5.05
N MET A 343 2.65 4.11 -4.36
CA MET A 343 3.83 4.45 -3.55
C MET A 343 4.09 3.41 -2.46
N ALA A 344 3.05 3.09 -1.67
CA ALA A 344 3.17 2.13 -0.57
C ALA A 344 3.63 0.75 -1.06
N VAL A 345 2.96 0.19 -2.09
CA VAL A 345 3.32 -1.14 -2.58
C VAL A 345 4.72 -1.18 -3.22
N SER A 346 5.16 -0.06 -3.83
CA SER A 346 6.52 0.06 -4.38
C SER A 346 7.58 -0.07 -3.30
N LEU A 347 7.39 0.66 -2.19
CA LEU A 347 8.26 0.58 -1.01
C LEU A 347 8.26 -0.84 -0.43
N HIS A 348 7.08 -1.41 -0.23
CA HIS A 348 6.94 -2.75 0.37
C HIS A 348 7.63 -3.82 -0.48
N PHE A 349 7.48 -3.75 -1.81
CA PHE A 349 8.14 -4.67 -2.72
C PHE A 349 9.66 -4.46 -2.74
N ALA A 350 10.13 -3.20 -2.71
CA ALA A 350 11.56 -2.89 -2.58
C ALA A 350 12.17 -3.48 -1.29
N VAL A 351 11.48 -3.36 -0.14
CA VAL A 351 11.89 -3.97 1.14
C VAL A 351 12.00 -5.50 1.01
N ALA A 352 11.10 -6.14 0.28
CA ALA A 352 11.13 -7.58 0.07
C ALA A 352 12.34 -8.03 -0.77
N LEU A 353 12.64 -7.28 -1.84
CA LEU A 353 13.78 -7.52 -2.71
C LEU A 353 15.11 -7.29 -1.97
N ALA A 354 15.20 -6.20 -1.21
CA ALA A 354 16.30 -5.88 -0.31
C ALA A 354 16.59 -7.04 0.67
N LYS A 355 15.54 -7.53 1.34
CA LYS A 355 15.64 -8.66 2.28
C LYS A 355 16.20 -9.92 1.63
N VAL A 356 15.79 -10.23 0.40
CA VAL A 356 16.28 -11.41 -0.34
C VAL A 356 17.76 -11.25 -0.67
N GLN A 357 18.18 -10.05 -1.06
CA GLN A 357 19.59 -9.74 -1.31
C GLN A 357 20.43 -9.89 -0.04
N ASP A 358 19.98 -9.34 1.08
CA ASP A 358 20.66 -9.48 2.37
C ASP A 358 20.74 -10.94 2.80
N ASP A 359 19.64 -11.70 2.73
CA ASP A 359 19.69 -13.11 3.10
C ASP A 359 20.73 -13.90 2.30
N ARG A 360 20.90 -13.60 1.00
CA ARG A 360 21.95 -14.19 0.17
C ARG A 360 23.34 -13.76 0.62
N ARG A 361 23.56 -12.46 0.81
CA ARG A 361 24.85 -11.89 1.23
C ARG A 361 25.29 -12.38 2.62
N TYR A 362 24.36 -12.57 3.55
CA TYR A 362 24.66 -12.90 4.95
C TYR A 362 24.68 -14.39 5.28
N LYS A 363 24.04 -15.26 4.47
CA LYS A 363 23.94 -16.70 4.78
C LYS A 363 24.83 -17.59 3.90
N VAL A 364 25.45 -17.06 2.86
CA VAL A 364 26.46 -17.78 2.07
C VAL A 364 27.83 -17.63 2.74
N ASP A 365 28.49 -18.74 3.04
CA ASP A 365 29.86 -18.74 3.57
C ASP A 365 30.86 -18.45 2.45
N VAL A 366 31.77 -17.50 2.67
CA VAL A 366 32.90 -17.25 1.77
C VAL A 366 34.05 -18.19 2.15
N PRO A 367 34.57 -19.04 1.24
CA PRO A 367 35.72 -19.88 1.54
C PRO A 367 36.94 -19.05 1.98
N ALA A 368 37.62 -19.47 3.05
CA ALA A 368 38.74 -18.74 3.63
C ALA A 368 39.90 -18.46 2.65
N LYS A 369 40.09 -19.31 1.63
CA LYS A 369 41.09 -19.09 0.56
C LYS A 369 40.69 -18.03 -0.47
N LEU A 370 39.40 -17.71 -0.62
CA LEU A 370 38.90 -16.63 -1.48
C LEU A 370 38.83 -15.28 -0.76
N ALA A 371 38.86 -15.30 0.57
CA ALA A 371 38.84 -14.11 1.41
C ALA A 371 40.12 -13.24 1.29
N GLY A 372 41.22 -13.79 0.76
CA GLY A 372 42.50 -13.09 0.62
C GLY A 372 42.69 -12.31 -0.70
N ASP A 373 42.13 -12.80 -1.81
CA ASP A 373 42.49 -12.29 -3.16
C ASP A 373 41.42 -11.42 -3.84
N SER A 374 40.13 -11.58 -3.52
CA SER A 374 39.07 -10.60 -3.82
C SER A 374 37.72 -11.11 -3.28
N PRO A 375 37.38 -10.88 -2.00
CA PRO A 375 36.03 -11.16 -1.50
C PRO A 375 34.95 -10.43 -2.32
N PHE A 376 35.28 -9.29 -2.94
CA PHE A 376 34.38 -8.52 -3.78
C PHE A 376 33.87 -9.29 -5.01
N VAL A 377 34.70 -10.09 -5.70
CA VAL A 377 34.24 -10.84 -6.89
C VAL A 377 33.26 -11.97 -6.52
N TYR A 378 33.37 -12.51 -5.30
CA TYR A 378 32.45 -13.53 -4.80
C TYR A 378 31.14 -12.94 -4.27
N CYS A 379 31.17 -11.67 -3.87
CA CYS A 379 30.11 -11.00 -3.11
C CYS A 379 29.32 -9.96 -3.90
N ASP A 380 29.98 -9.24 -4.81
CA ASP A 380 29.45 -8.13 -5.62
C ASP A 380 29.64 -8.42 -7.12
N GLY A 381 29.33 -9.65 -7.55
CA GLY A 381 29.36 -9.95 -8.98
C GLY A 381 28.32 -9.12 -9.74
N ASP A 382 28.59 -8.82 -11.03
CA ASP A 382 27.73 -8.11 -12.00
C ASP A 382 26.26 -8.64 -12.08
N LEU A 383 25.97 -9.76 -11.43
CA LEU A 383 24.69 -10.47 -11.38
C LEU A 383 23.72 -9.95 -10.31
N GLU A 384 24.20 -9.14 -9.35
CA GLU A 384 23.35 -8.43 -8.38
C GLU A 384 22.87 -7.07 -8.90
N GLN A 385 23.57 -6.51 -9.89
CA GLN A 385 23.31 -5.18 -10.44
C GLN A 385 21.86 -4.95 -10.86
N PRO A 386 21.16 -5.87 -11.56
CA PRO A 386 19.79 -5.58 -11.98
C PRO A 386 18.77 -5.62 -10.83
N LEU A 387 19.04 -6.36 -9.75
CA LEU A 387 18.20 -6.30 -8.54
C LEU A 387 18.34 -4.94 -7.86
N PHE A 388 19.58 -4.51 -7.74
CA PHE A 388 19.93 -3.23 -7.14
C PHE A 388 19.32 -2.08 -7.95
N GLU A 389 19.41 -2.11 -9.29
CA GLU A 389 18.78 -1.14 -10.17
C GLU A 389 17.25 -1.13 -10.03
N GLU A 390 16.60 -2.30 -9.89
CA GLU A 390 15.16 -2.38 -9.66
C GLU A 390 14.75 -1.80 -8.29
N VAL A 391 15.49 -2.14 -7.22
CA VAL A 391 15.27 -1.56 -5.88
C VAL A 391 15.46 -0.04 -5.93
N LEU A 392 16.53 0.43 -6.55
CA LEU A 392 16.82 1.85 -6.71
C LEU A 392 15.72 2.55 -7.52
N ALA A 393 15.21 1.92 -8.58
CA ALA A 393 14.12 2.45 -9.40
C ALA A 393 12.80 2.55 -8.62
N LEU A 394 12.46 1.54 -7.81
CA LEU A 394 11.27 1.56 -6.96
C LEU A 394 11.37 2.64 -5.87
N LEU A 395 12.51 2.74 -5.20
CA LEU A 395 12.73 3.73 -4.14
C LEU A 395 12.80 5.16 -4.71
N SER A 396 13.49 5.35 -5.85
CA SER A 396 13.57 6.62 -6.57
C SER A 396 12.20 7.06 -7.06
N GLY A 397 11.44 6.09 -7.60
CA GLY A 397 10.05 6.26 -7.93
C GLY A 397 9.27 6.76 -6.72
N CYS A 398 9.28 6.02 -5.62
CA CYS A 398 8.59 6.40 -4.39
C CYS A 398 8.94 7.81 -3.89
N ALA A 399 10.23 8.15 -3.80
CA ALA A 399 10.68 9.45 -3.33
C ALA A 399 10.22 10.60 -4.25
N ARG A 400 10.33 10.42 -5.58
CA ARG A 400 9.83 11.38 -6.58
C ARG A 400 8.31 11.57 -6.44
N MET A 401 7.58 10.48 -6.27
CA MET A 401 6.12 10.47 -6.10
C MET A 401 5.69 11.20 -4.81
N ALA A 402 6.40 10.98 -3.70
CA ALA A 402 6.18 11.65 -2.44
C ALA A 402 6.40 13.17 -2.56
N GLY A 403 7.49 13.59 -3.22
CA GLY A 403 7.78 15.00 -3.50
C GLY A 403 6.70 15.68 -4.35
N ALA A 404 6.28 15.03 -5.44
CA ALA A 404 5.27 15.57 -6.36
C ALA A 404 3.87 15.69 -5.73
N SER A 405 3.50 14.76 -4.85
CA SER A 405 2.18 14.75 -4.19
C SER A 405 2.12 15.58 -2.90
N GLY A 406 3.27 15.96 -2.33
CA GLY A 406 3.35 16.55 -1.01
C GLY A 406 2.93 15.59 0.12
N HIS A 407 2.80 14.29 -0.17
CA HIS A 407 2.35 13.30 0.80
C HIS A 407 3.54 12.68 1.53
N PHE A 408 3.76 13.12 2.77
CA PHE A 408 4.83 12.64 3.63
C PHE A 408 4.26 11.94 4.87
N THR A 409 4.41 10.63 4.94
CA THR A 409 4.18 9.84 6.16
C THR A 409 5.52 9.26 6.65
N PRO A 410 5.62 8.83 7.93
CA PRO A 410 6.82 8.14 8.41
C PRO A 410 7.20 6.91 7.56
N GLU A 411 6.21 6.20 7.01
CA GLU A 411 6.44 5.07 6.10
C GLU A 411 7.07 5.52 4.78
N ILE A 412 6.59 6.62 4.20
CA ILE A 412 7.15 7.19 2.97
C ILE A 412 8.55 7.77 3.20
N GLY A 413 8.84 8.25 4.41
CA GLY A 413 10.20 8.61 4.84
C GLY A 413 11.21 7.49 4.59
N ALA A 414 10.78 6.22 4.70
CA ALA A 414 11.63 5.08 4.43
C ALA A 414 12.03 4.94 2.95
N CYS A 415 11.32 5.57 2.01
CA CYS A 415 11.77 5.63 0.62
C CYS A 415 13.05 6.46 0.50
N PHE A 416 13.15 7.57 1.25
CA PHE A 416 14.33 8.41 1.30
C PHE A 416 15.47 7.76 2.09
N ASP A 417 15.16 7.17 3.25
CA ASP A 417 16.16 6.44 4.04
C ASP A 417 16.74 5.27 3.25
N GLY A 418 15.88 4.53 2.53
CA GLY A 418 16.29 3.45 1.65
C GLY A 418 17.20 3.95 0.52
N LEU A 419 16.83 5.06 -0.14
CA LEU A 419 17.70 5.66 -1.17
C LEU A 419 19.08 5.99 -0.63
N GLY A 420 19.19 6.60 0.54
CA GLY A 420 20.51 6.91 1.13
C GLY A 420 21.35 5.68 1.47
N ILE A 421 20.73 4.50 1.65
CA ILE A 421 21.44 3.24 1.86
C ILE A 421 21.93 2.65 0.53
N TYR A 422 21.11 2.73 -0.52
CA TYR A 422 21.41 2.11 -1.81
C TYR A 422 22.24 3.01 -2.72
N ASP A 423 22.06 4.32 -2.69
CA ASP A 423 22.81 5.29 -3.48
C ASP A 423 23.30 6.45 -2.58
N PRO A 424 24.43 6.22 -1.87
CA PRO A 424 24.97 7.20 -0.92
C PRO A 424 25.63 8.42 -1.61
N ASP A 425 25.87 8.34 -2.92
CA ASP A 425 26.48 9.40 -3.73
C ASP A 425 25.39 10.32 -4.36
N LEU A 426 24.10 10.07 -4.10
CA LEU A 426 23.04 11.06 -4.32
C LEU A 426 23.29 12.26 -3.37
N ASP A 427 24.11 13.21 -3.85
CA ASP A 427 24.62 14.38 -3.12
C ASP A 427 23.55 15.31 -2.49
N ASP A 428 22.28 15.09 -2.81
CA ASP A 428 21.14 15.47 -1.99
C ASP A 428 19.97 14.62 -2.51
N PRO A 429 19.18 13.92 -1.66
CA PRO A 429 17.85 13.51 -2.12
C PRO A 429 17.15 14.77 -2.66
N PRO A 430 16.28 14.68 -3.68
CA PRO A 430 15.67 15.84 -4.34
C PRO A 430 14.72 16.66 -3.44
N LEU A 431 14.90 16.64 -2.13
CA LEU A 431 14.26 17.47 -1.11
C LEU A 431 14.71 18.94 -1.16
N ALA A 432 15.93 19.23 -1.63
CA ALA A 432 16.49 20.59 -1.57
C ALA A 432 15.75 21.63 -2.44
N GLU A 433 14.99 21.21 -3.45
CA GLU A 433 14.20 22.10 -4.30
C GLU A 433 12.71 22.23 -3.87
N PHE A 434 12.25 21.46 -2.88
CA PHE A 434 10.83 21.39 -2.48
C PHE A 434 10.50 22.22 -1.22
N HIS A 435 11.19 23.34 -0.99
CA HIS A 435 10.68 24.38 -0.10
C HIS A 435 9.56 25.18 -0.78
N GLY A 436 8.42 24.52 -1.00
CA GLY A 436 7.15 25.23 -1.14
C GLY A 436 6.80 25.93 0.18
N PRO A 437 6.12 27.08 0.16
CA PRO A 437 5.84 27.84 1.36
C PRO A 437 4.95 27.01 2.29
N LEU A 438 5.51 26.53 3.39
CA LEU A 438 4.75 26.02 4.52
C LEU A 438 3.93 27.20 5.07
N GLY A 439 2.61 27.16 4.84
CA GLY A 439 1.62 28.03 5.46
C GLY A 439 1.10 27.46 6.76
#